data_AF-A0A8T4NDP8-F1
#
_entry.id   AF-A0A8T4NDP8-F1
#
_cell.length_a   1.000
_cell.length_b   1.000
_cell.length_c   1.000
_cell.angle_alpha   90.00
_cell.angle_beta   90.00
_cell.angle_gamma   90.00
#
_symmetry.space_group_name_H-M   'P 1'
#
loop_
_entity.id
_entity.type
_entity.pdbx_description
1 polymer ?
#
loop_
_entity_poly.entity_id
_entity_poly.type
_entity_poly.pdbx_seq_one_letter_code
_entity_poly.pdbx_strand_id
1 'polypeptide(L)' 'MKTKKCADCQKEFEINPRARFPRKYCDKCSKKRKEDWEKIHEVKFEDCEDED' A
#
# COMPACT_ATOMS: atom_id res chain seq x y z
N MET A 1 -20.72 9.48 -7.07
CA MET A 1 -19.51 8.65 -6.86
C MET A 1 -19.91 7.18 -6.86
N LYS A 2 -18.96 6.25 -7.10
CA LYS A 2 -19.20 4.79 -6.96
C LYS A 2 -18.44 4.31 -5.74
N THR A 3 -19.00 3.42 -4.93
CA THR A 3 -18.32 2.82 -3.77
C THR A 3 -17.82 1.42 -4.10
N LYS A 4 -16.72 1.01 -3.46
CA LYS A 4 -16.17 -0.35 -3.56
C LYS A 4 -15.62 -0.79 -2.21
N LYS A 5 -15.62 -2.10 -1.92
CA LYS A 5 -14.98 -2.65 -0.73
C LYS A 5 -13.45 -2.73 -0.91
N CYS A 6 -12.73 -2.25 0.08
CA CYS A 6 -11.27 -2.39 0.17
C CYS A 6 -10.90 -3.87 0.24
N ALA A 7 -9.93 -4.32 -0.56
CA ALA A 7 -9.51 -5.71 -0.56
C ALA A 7 -8.80 -6.15 0.75
N ASP A 8 -8.38 -5.20 1.59
CA ASP A 8 -7.58 -5.47 2.79
C ASP A 8 -8.45 -5.43 4.06
N CYS A 9 -9.18 -4.33 4.28
CA CYS A 9 -10.02 -4.15 5.47
C CYS A 9 -11.52 -4.36 5.22
N GLN A 10 -11.92 -4.73 4.00
CA GLN A 10 -13.31 -4.93 3.56
C GLN A 10 -14.26 -3.73 3.76
N LYS A 11 -13.77 -2.57 4.20
CA LYS A 11 -14.53 -1.33 4.35
C LYS A 11 -14.88 -0.73 3.00
N GLU A 12 -16.07 -0.17 2.90
CA GLU A 12 -16.52 0.56 1.72
C GLU A 12 -15.80 1.92 1.64
N PHE A 13 -15.32 2.27 0.46
CA PHE A 13 -14.68 3.55 0.19
C PHE A 13 -15.10 4.06 -1.19
N GLU A 14 -15.02 5.37 -1.36
CA GLU A 14 -15.36 6.03 -2.61
C GLU A 14 -14.26 5.82 -3.66
N ILE A 15 -14.68 5.42 -4.86
CA ILE A 15 -13.82 5.30 -6.02
C ILE A 15 -14.31 6.23 -7.13
N ASN A 16 -13.36 6.79 -7.87
CA ASN A 16 -13.64 7.52 -9.08
C ASN A 16 -13.84 6.51 -10.23
N PRO A 17 -15.05 6.35 -10.78
CA PRO A 17 -15.30 5.40 -11.87
C PRO A 17 -14.65 5.82 -13.20
N ARG A 18 -14.21 7.09 -13.33
CA ARG A 18 -13.49 7.60 -14.50
C ARG A 18 -11.97 7.49 -14.36
N ALA A 19 -11.46 6.98 -13.25
CA ALA A 19 -10.02 6.76 -13.09
C ALA A 19 -9.56 5.69 -14.10
N ARG A 20 -8.49 5.98 -14.84
CA ARG A 20 -7.86 5.02 -15.75
C ARG A 20 -7.45 3.72 -15.04
N PHE A 21 -7.07 3.84 -13.77
CA PHE A 21 -6.71 2.71 -12.91
C PHE A 21 -7.58 2.73 -11.64
N PRO A 22 -8.59 1.86 -11.53
CA PRO A 22 -9.46 1.83 -10.35
C PRO A 22 -8.70 1.31 -9.13
N ARG A 23 -8.82 2.05 -8.01
CA ARG A 23 -8.18 1.66 -6.75
C ARG A 23 -8.78 0.38 -6.19
N LYS A 24 -7.93 -0.50 -5.67
CA LYS A 24 -8.31 -1.76 -4.99
C LYS A 24 -8.38 -1.62 -3.47
N TYR A 25 -7.68 -0.63 -2.93
CA TYR A 25 -7.52 -0.40 -1.50
C TYR A 25 -8.01 1.01 -1.14
N CYS A 26 -8.58 1.16 0.05
CA CYS A 26 -8.88 2.47 0.61
C CYS A 26 -7.58 3.23 0.91
N ASP A 27 -7.67 4.55 1.11
CA ASP A 27 -6.50 5.40 1.35
C ASP A 27 -5.63 4.94 2.52
N LYS A 28 -6.24 4.46 3.61
CA LYS A 28 -5.50 3.97 4.79
C LYS A 28 -4.64 2.74 4.45
N CYS A 29 -5.24 1.71 3.84
CA CYS A 29 -4.52 0.49 3.48
C CYS A 29 -3.51 0.75 2.35
N SER A 30 -3.83 1.65 1.42
CA SER A 30 -2.93 2.06 0.34
C SER A 30 -1.70 2.79 0.89
N LYS A 31 -1.85 3.68 1.87
CA LYS A 31 -0.73 4.38 2.52
C LYS A 31 0.13 3.41 3.31
N LYS A 32 -0.50 2.58 4.16
CA LYS A 32 0.23 1.59 4.96
C LYS A 32 1.11 0.70 4.10
N ARG A 33 0.61 0.18 2.97
CA ARG A 33 1.43 -0.63 2.06
C ARG A 33 2.58 0.14 1.41
N LYS A 34 2.41 1.43 1.13
CA LYS A 34 3.49 2.27 0.62
C LYS A 34 4.57 2.41 1.68
N GLU A 35 4.18 2.68 2.92
CA GLU A 35 5.09 2.77 4.07
C GLU A 35 5.80 1.44 4.35
N ASP A 36 5.07 0.31 4.37
CA ASP A 36 5.66 -1.03 4.50
C ASP A 36 6.66 -1.31 3.37
N TRP A 37 6.36 -0.93 2.12
CA TRP A 37 7.27 -1.12 0.99
C TRP A 37 8.51 -0.22 1.07
N GLU A 38 8.33 1.05 1.46
CA GLU A 38 9.44 1.98 1.70
C GLU A 38 10.31 1.50 2.86
N LYS A 39 9.71 0.93 3.91
CA LYS A 39 10.40 0.38 5.08
C LYS A 39 11.14 -0.94 4.78
N ILE A 40 10.63 -1.77 3.87
CA ILE A 40 11.37 -2.92 3.36
C ILE A 40 12.66 -2.45 2.66
N HIS A 41 12.61 -1.32 1.95
CA HIS A 41 13.78 -0.73 1.32
C HIS A 41 14.72 0.00 2.30
N GLU A 42 14.24 0.29 3.51
CA GLU A 42 15.00 0.80 4.65
C GLU A 42 15.67 -0.33 5.45
N VAL A 43 15.47 -1.61 5.10
CA VAL A 43 16.33 -2.69 5.61
C VAL A 43 17.74 -2.40 5.11
N LYS A 44 18.47 -1.73 5.98
CA LYS A 44 19.79 -1.18 5.76
C LYS A 44 20.72 -2.29 5.30
N PHE A 45 21.48 -1.91 4.30
CA PHE A 45 22.78 -2.40 3.88
C PHE A 45 23.83 -2.59 5.03
N GLU A 46 23.44 -2.45 6.31
CA GLU A 46 24.30 -2.60 7.50
C GLU A 46 24.32 -4.04 8.08
N ASP A 47 23.44 -4.95 7.65
CA ASP A 47 23.47 -6.38 8.08
C ASP A 47 24.17 -7.27 7.05
N CYS A 48 25.15 -6.71 6.34
CA CYS A 48 25.97 -7.44 5.36
C CYS A 48 27.46 -7.05 5.48
N GLU A 49 27.91 -6.67 6.68
CA GLU A 49 29.32 -6.82 7.05
C GLU A 49 29.52 -8.28 7.47
N ASP A 50 29.85 -9.09 6.47
CA ASP A 50 30.51 -10.39 6.59
C ASP A 50 31.75 -10.20 7.47
N GLU A 51 31.70 -10.71 8.70
CA GLU A 51 32.84 -10.80 9.61
C GLU A 51 33.76 -11.94 9.11
N ASP A 52 34.68 -11.62 8.20
CA ASP A 52 35.84 -12.47 7.79
C ASP A 52 37.02 -12.31 8.76
#